data_AF-B5JSA8-F1
#
_entry.id   AF-B5JSA8-F1
#
_cell.length_a   1.000
_cell.length_b   1.000
_cell.length_c   1.000
_cell.angle_alpha   90.00
_cell.angle_beta   90.00
_cell.angle_gamma   90.00
#
_symmetry.space_group_name_H-M   'P 1'
#
loop_
_entity.id
_entity.type
_entity.pdbx_description
1 polymer ?
#
loop_
_entity_poly.entity_id
_entity_poly.type
_entity_poly.pdbx_seq_one_letter_code
_entity_poly.pdbx_strand_id
1 'polypeptide(L)'
;MTNSTIQDQLIQEHASLIVEVVEACGDESLAARLREDLKVAEQNGWGNLCRAVYQLLDGERDFDALPPMDVEDEAIVRAMLAAIEDPSFLPDPKQNLNPMLAPGGLAGIIQEAAQGEENALQVLASMDKEMQDSEVPELQNFAQVLRRLLNGERHADSLTQTLDERTASLVIAILDELERMQG
;
A
#
# COMPACT_ATOMS: atom_id res chain seq x y z
N MET A 1 14.10 -1.33 -15.32
CA MET A 1 13.79 -2.33 -14.29
C MET A 1 13.07 -1.61 -13.16
N THR A 2 11.78 -1.30 -13.35
CA THR A 2 11.00 -0.40 -12.47
C THR A 2 9.64 -0.98 -12.08
N ASN A 3 9.27 -2.16 -12.60
CA ASN A 3 7.95 -2.78 -12.34
C ASN A 3 7.85 -3.53 -11.00
N SER A 4 8.97 -3.97 -10.40
CA SER A 4 8.93 -4.79 -9.17
C SER A 4 8.35 -4.00 -8.00
N THR A 5 8.79 -2.76 -7.77
CA THR A 5 8.38 -1.96 -6.61
C THR A 5 6.89 -1.64 -6.60
N ILE A 6 6.29 -1.39 -7.77
CA ILE A 6 4.85 -1.08 -7.90
C ILE A 6 4.02 -2.34 -7.67
N GLN A 7 4.45 -3.49 -8.22
CA GLN A 7 3.77 -4.77 -7.99
C GLN A 7 3.83 -5.19 -6.53
N ASP A 8 4.99 -5.03 -5.88
CA ASP A 8 5.16 -5.35 -4.47
C ASP A 8 4.23 -4.47 -3.61
N GLN A 9 4.19 -3.16 -3.88
CA GLN A 9 3.29 -2.23 -3.19
C GLN A 9 1.82 -2.60 -3.36
N LEU A 10 1.41 -2.96 -4.57
CA LEU A 10 0.04 -3.37 -4.86
C LEU A 10 -0.36 -4.65 -4.11
N ILE A 11 0.51 -5.67 -4.14
CA ILE A 11 0.32 -6.93 -3.41
C ILE A 11 0.17 -6.63 -1.92
N GLN A 12 0.95 -5.69 -1.39
CA GLN A 12 0.87 -5.32 0.01
C GLN A 12 -0.39 -4.53 0.37
N GLU A 13 -0.84 -3.61 -0.48
CA GLU A 13 -2.11 -2.90 -0.29
C GLU A 13 -3.28 -3.88 -0.20
N HIS A 14 -3.18 -5.01 -0.91
CA HIS A 14 -4.17 -6.08 -0.92
C HIS A 14 -3.81 -7.29 -0.04
N ALA A 15 -2.81 -7.17 0.83
CA ALA A 15 -2.30 -8.28 1.64
C ALA A 15 -3.38 -8.94 2.51
N SER A 16 -4.29 -8.14 3.08
CA SER A 16 -5.40 -8.68 3.90
C SER A 16 -6.31 -9.61 3.09
N LEU A 17 -6.65 -9.20 1.85
CA LEU A 17 -7.47 -10.01 0.95
C LEU A 17 -6.73 -11.27 0.51
N ILE A 18 -5.44 -11.15 0.18
CA ILE A 18 -4.61 -12.29 -0.24
C ILE A 18 -4.57 -13.36 0.87
N VAL A 19 -4.29 -12.94 2.11
CA VAL A 19 -4.29 -13.85 3.27
C VAL A 19 -5.65 -14.50 3.47
N GLU A 20 -6.73 -13.72 3.45
CA GLU A 20 -8.09 -14.22 3.66
C GLU A 20 -8.50 -15.28 2.61
N VAL A 21 -8.16 -15.06 1.32
CA VAL A 21 -8.43 -16.02 0.25
C VAL A 21 -7.62 -17.32 0.43
N VAL A 22 -6.34 -17.20 0.78
CA VAL A 22 -5.45 -18.36 0.96
C VAL A 22 -5.92 -19.21 2.16
N GLU A 23 -6.27 -18.57 3.28
CA GLU A 23 -6.84 -19.24 4.45
C GLU A 23 -8.18 -19.92 4.13
N ALA A 24 -9.06 -19.23 3.41
CA ALA A 24 -10.35 -19.75 2.99
C ALA A 24 -10.25 -20.96 2.04
N CYS A 25 -9.16 -21.10 1.27
CA CYS A 25 -8.92 -22.30 0.46
C CYS A 25 -8.77 -23.59 1.30
N GLY A 26 -8.43 -23.46 2.59
CA GLY A 26 -8.31 -24.58 3.53
C GLY A 26 -9.45 -24.71 4.55
N ASP A 27 -10.36 -23.74 4.60
CA ASP A 27 -11.45 -23.66 5.60
C ASP A 27 -12.79 -23.30 4.93
N GLU A 28 -13.70 -24.28 4.91
CA GLU A 28 -15.03 -24.15 4.29
C GLU A 28 -15.92 -23.09 4.97
N SER A 29 -15.73 -22.84 6.27
CA SER A 29 -16.50 -21.81 6.98
C SER A 29 -16.03 -20.41 6.60
N LEU A 30 -14.70 -20.22 6.47
CA LEU A 30 -14.13 -18.97 5.96
C LEU A 30 -14.49 -18.76 4.49
N ALA A 31 -14.42 -19.80 3.66
CA ALA A 31 -14.84 -19.75 2.27
C ALA A 31 -16.31 -19.32 2.13
N ALA A 32 -17.22 -19.88 2.92
CA ALA A 32 -18.63 -19.51 2.87
C ALA A 32 -18.86 -18.04 3.22
N ARG A 33 -18.16 -17.52 4.24
CA ARG A 33 -18.22 -16.10 4.61
C ARG A 33 -17.68 -15.20 3.50
N LEU A 34 -16.48 -15.51 3.01
CA LEU A 34 -15.82 -14.75 1.96
C LEU A 34 -16.68 -14.67 0.69
N ARG A 35 -17.38 -15.76 0.33
CA ARG A 35 -18.31 -15.77 -0.81
C ARG A 35 -19.47 -14.79 -0.64
N GLU A 36 -19.95 -14.53 0.57
CA GLU A 36 -20.98 -13.51 0.79
C GLU A 36 -20.42 -12.09 0.59
N ASP A 37 -19.20 -11.84 1.08
CA ASP A 37 -18.53 -10.55 0.93
C ASP A 37 -18.22 -10.25 -0.55
N LEU A 38 -17.79 -11.26 -1.31
CA LEU A 38 -17.53 -11.16 -2.76
C LEU A 38 -18.78 -10.83 -3.58
N LYS A 39 -19.98 -11.25 -3.17
CA LYS A 39 -21.23 -10.88 -3.88
C LYS A 39 -21.48 -9.38 -3.85
N VAL A 40 -21.08 -8.70 -2.78
CA VAL A 40 -21.18 -7.25 -2.66
C VAL A 40 -20.12 -6.57 -3.53
N ALA A 41 -18.89 -7.08 -3.52
CA ALA A 41 -17.80 -6.56 -4.34
C ALA A 41 -18.06 -6.70 -5.85
N GLU A 42 -18.63 -7.83 -6.30
CA GLU A 42 -18.99 -8.07 -7.71
C GLU A 42 -20.00 -7.01 -8.22
N GLN A 43 -20.94 -6.58 -7.37
CA GLN A 43 -21.90 -5.53 -7.71
C GLN A 43 -21.28 -4.13 -7.84
N ASN A 44 -20.09 -3.92 -7.28
CA ASN A 44 -19.36 -2.66 -7.27
C ASN A 44 -18.26 -2.58 -8.35
N GLY A 45 -18.25 -3.51 -9.32
CA GLY A 45 -17.33 -3.47 -10.46
C GLY A 45 -16.13 -4.42 -10.38
N TRP A 46 -15.97 -5.17 -9.28
CA TRP A 46 -14.84 -6.10 -9.07
C TRP A 46 -15.08 -7.50 -9.67
N GLY A 47 -15.87 -7.59 -10.75
CA GLY A 47 -16.46 -8.86 -11.18
C GLY A 47 -15.47 -9.92 -11.64
N ASN A 48 -14.40 -9.55 -12.34
CA ASN A 48 -13.42 -10.53 -12.83
C ASN A 48 -12.52 -11.06 -11.71
N LEU A 49 -12.03 -10.18 -10.82
CA LEU A 49 -11.32 -10.59 -9.61
C LEU A 49 -12.18 -11.52 -8.74
N CYS A 50 -13.44 -11.15 -8.47
CA CYS A 50 -14.35 -11.98 -7.67
C CYS A 50 -14.54 -13.38 -8.28
N ARG A 51 -14.69 -13.46 -9.61
CA ARG A 51 -14.79 -14.74 -10.33
C ARG A 51 -13.52 -15.56 -10.25
N ALA A 52 -12.34 -14.94 -10.37
CA ALA A 52 -11.08 -15.63 -10.15
C ALA A 52 -11.01 -16.20 -8.72
N VAL A 53 -11.33 -15.40 -7.71
CA VAL A 53 -11.35 -15.85 -6.31
C VAL A 53 -12.33 -17.01 -6.09
N TYR A 54 -13.54 -16.97 -6.67
CA TYR A 54 -14.46 -18.11 -6.61
C TYR A 54 -13.84 -19.39 -7.18
N GLN A 55 -13.15 -19.31 -8.33
CA GLN A 55 -12.49 -20.47 -8.93
C GLN A 55 -11.34 -20.99 -8.07
N LEU A 56 -10.54 -20.09 -7.45
CA LEU A 56 -9.51 -20.47 -6.48
C LEU A 56 -10.12 -21.21 -5.27
N LEU A 57 -11.23 -20.71 -4.72
CA LEU A 57 -11.96 -21.37 -3.63
C LEU A 57 -12.56 -22.72 -4.06
N ASP A 58 -12.90 -22.90 -5.34
CA ASP A 58 -13.38 -24.16 -5.92
C ASP A 58 -12.22 -25.14 -6.26
N GLY A 59 -10.96 -24.71 -6.10
CA GLY A 59 -9.78 -25.56 -6.28
C GLY A 59 -9.00 -25.33 -7.57
N GLU A 60 -9.36 -24.34 -8.40
CA GLU A 60 -8.60 -24.00 -9.61
C GLU A 60 -7.23 -23.41 -9.24
N ARG A 61 -6.18 -23.87 -9.92
CA ARG A 61 -4.78 -23.45 -9.70
C ARG A 61 -4.09 -23.03 -10.99
N ASP A 62 -4.68 -23.31 -12.14
CA ASP A 62 -4.18 -22.86 -13.43
C ASP A 62 -4.61 -21.42 -13.68
N PHE A 63 -3.64 -20.52 -13.75
CA PHE A 63 -3.90 -19.10 -14.01
C PHE A 63 -4.55 -18.88 -15.38
N ASP A 64 -4.20 -19.68 -16.40
CA ASP A 64 -4.71 -19.50 -17.76
C ASP A 64 -6.19 -19.93 -17.89
N ALA A 65 -6.74 -20.62 -16.89
CA ALA A 65 -8.16 -20.97 -16.81
C ALA A 65 -9.03 -19.86 -16.21
N LEU A 66 -8.42 -18.84 -15.60
CA LEU A 66 -9.09 -17.75 -14.91
C LEU A 66 -9.65 -16.69 -15.88
N PRO A 67 -10.65 -15.89 -15.48
CA PRO A 67 -11.18 -14.81 -16.32
C PRO A 67 -10.10 -13.76 -16.65
N PRO A 68 -10.24 -13.03 -17.77
CA PRO A 68 -9.34 -11.94 -18.10
C PRO A 68 -9.43 -10.83 -17.04
N MET A 69 -8.29 -10.38 -16.57
CA MET A 69 -8.13 -9.39 -15.50
C MET A 69 -7.28 -8.23 -16.02
N ASP A 70 -7.34 -7.09 -15.34
CA ASP A 70 -6.36 -6.04 -15.59
C ASP A 70 -5.03 -6.37 -14.91
N VAL A 71 -4.01 -5.57 -15.18
CA VAL A 71 -2.65 -5.79 -14.65
C VAL A 71 -2.61 -5.82 -13.12
N GLU A 72 -3.53 -5.10 -12.47
CA GLU A 72 -3.63 -5.00 -11.03
C GLU A 72 -4.17 -6.30 -10.44
N ASP A 73 -5.35 -6.71 -10.91
CA ASP A 73 -6.02 -7.94 -10.53
C ASP A 73 -5.15 -9.18 -10.81
N GLU A 74 -4.45 -9.20 -11.96
CA GLU A 74 -3.55 -10.30 -12.30
C GLU A 74 -2.41 -10.46 -11.28
N ALA A 75 -1.81 -9.35 -10.82
CA ALA A 75 -0.73 -9.39 -9.84
C ALA A 75 -1.22 -9.94 -8.49
N ILE A 76 -2.41 -9.51 -8.05
CA ILE A 76 -3.05 -9.98 -6.82
C ILE A 76 -3.33 -11.49 -6.88
N VAL A 77 -3.95 -11.97 -7.97
CA VAL A 77 -4.29 -13.39 -8.12
C VAL A 77 -3.05 -14.27 -8.25
N ARG A 78 -2.00 -13.81 -8.92
CA ARG A 78 -0.72 -14.53 -8.99
C ARG A 78 -0.08 -14.66 -7.61
N ALA A 79 -0.16 -13.61 -6.78
CA ALA A 79 0.32 -13.67 -5.39
C ALA A 79 -0.49 -14.69 -4.56
N MET A 80 -1.81 -14.73 -4.73
CA MET A 80 -2.67 -15.76 -4.09
C MET A 80 -2.26 -17.17 -4.49
N LEU A 81 -2.09 -17.44 -5.79
CA LEU A 81 -1.69 -18.77 -6.28
C LEU A 81 -0.32 -19.19 -5.74
N ALA A 82 0.65 -18.28 -5.75
CA ALA A 82 1.98 -18.54 -5.18
C ALA A 82 1.91 -18.87 -3.68
N ALA A 83 1.09 -18.12 -2.92
CA ALA A 83 0.90 -18.33 -1.48
C ALA A 83 0.09 -19.60 -1.14
N ILE A 84 -0.83 -20.02 -2.02
CA ILE A 84 -1.55 -21.31 -1.90
C ILE A 84 -0.57 -22.47 -2.09
N GLU A 85 0.37 -22.36 -3.03
CA GLU A 85 1.39 -23.39 -3.27
C GLU A 85 2.44 -23.42 -2.14
N ASP A 86 2.93 -22.26 -1.73
CA ASP A 86 3.90 -22.11 -0.66
C ASP A 86 3.52 -20.92 0.26
N PRO A 87 3.05 -21.20 1.49
CA PRO A 87 2.63 -20.18 2.45
C PRO A 87 3.72 -19.16 2.83
N SER A 88 5.00 -19.41 2.52
CA SER A 88 6.07 -18.42 2.74
C SER A 88 5.97 -17.19 1.84
N PHE A 89 5.18 -17.25 0.77
CA PHE A 89 4.85 -16.09 -0.09
C PHE A 89 3.66 -15.26 0.41
N LEU A 90 3.04 -15.63 1.54
CA LEU A 90 1.98 -14.80 2.12
C LEU A 90 2.54 -13.41 2.49
N PRO A 91 1.93 -12.32 1.98
CA PRO A 91 2.28 -10.99 2.45
C PRO A 91 1.79 -10.82 3.89
N ASP A 92 2.55 -10.10 4.73
CA ASP A 92 2.10 -9.77 6.08
C ASP A 92 1.15 -8.56 6.00
N PRO A 93 -0.15 -8.67 6.31
CA PRO A 93 -1.09 -7.54 6.19
C PRO A 93 -0.75 -6.34 7.08
N LYS A 94 0.11 -6.55 8.10
CA LYS A 94 0.59 -5.49 9.00
C LYS A 94 1.91 -4.90 8.53
N GLN A 95 2.55 -5.48 7.54
CA GLN A 95 3.79 -4.98 6.96
C GLN A 95 3.47 -3.77 6.08
N ASN A 96 3.93 -2.61 6.50
CA ASN A 96 4.01 -1.47 5.60
C ASN A 96 5.23 -1.70 4.69
N LEU A 97 5.02 -1.95 3.39
CA LEU A 97 6.12 -2.25 2.46
C LEU A 97 7.07 -1.08 2.17
N ASN A 98 6.85 0.08 2.78
CA ASN A 98 7.89 1.10 2.80
C ASN A 98 8.07 1.64 4.23
N PRO A 99 9.15 1.24 4.94
CA PRO A 99 9.57 1.90 6.17
C PRO A 99 9.78 3.41 5.99
N MET A 100 10.05 3.87 4.76
CA MET A 100 10.11 5.29 4.39
C MET A 100 8.75 5.95 4.13
N LEU A 101 7.62 5.23 4.22
CA LEU A 101 6.26 5.79 4.22
C LEU A 101 5.54 5.59 5.55
N ALA A 102 6.16 4.92 6.53
CA ALA A 102 5.64 4.86 7.88
C ALA A 102 5.78 6.24 8.55
N PRO A 103 4.75 6.76 9.24
CA PRO A 103 4.78 8.10 9.83
C PRO A 103 6.01 8.36 10.70
N GLY A 104 6.39 7.40 11.56
CA GLY A 104 7.57 7.52 12.42
C GLY A 104 8.90 7.47 11.67
N GLY A 105 8.99 6.68 10.59
CA GLY A 105 10.18 6.64 9.74
C GLY A 105 10.39 7.96 9.01
N LEU A 106 9.32 8.52 8.43
CA LEU A 106 9.33 9.84 7.80
C LEU A 106 9.66 10.95 8.79
N ALA A 107 9.04 10.94 9.98
CA ALA A 107 9.32 11.90 11.03
C ALA A 107 10.80 11.89 11.43
N GLY A 108 11.40 10.70 11.61
CA GLY A 108 12.82 10.56 11.92
C GLY A 108 13.72 11.16 10.84
N ILE A 109 13.49 10.81 9.56
CA ILE A 109 14.25 11.36 8.43
C ILE A 109 14.10 12.88 8.35
N ILE A 110 12.88 13.41 8.51
CA ILE A 110 12.61 14.86 8.50
C ILE A 110 13.36 15.56 9.64
N GLN A 111 13.37 14.98 10.84
CA GLN A 111 14.08 15.54 11.99
C GLN A 111 15.60 15.54 11.76
N GLU A 112 16.17 14.40 11.35
CA GLU A 112 17.60 14.28 11.06
C GLU A 112 18.03 15.27 9.96
N ALA A 113 17.25 15.35 8.88
CA ALA A 113 17.50 16.30 7.80
C ALA A 113 17.39 17.76 8.27
N ALA A 114 16.42 18.09 9.13
CA ALA A 114 16.29 19.41 9.74
C ALA A 114 17.47 19.76 10.67
N GLN A 115 18.15 18.76 11.22
CA GLN A 115 19.38 18.91 12.01
C GLN A 115 20.64 18.99 11.13
N GLY A 116 20.51 18.81 9.81
CA GLY A 116 21.60 18.90 8.85
C GLY A 116 22.30 17.57 8.56
N GLU A 117 21.71 16.44 8.94
CA GLU A 117 22.27 15.12 8.63
C GLU A 117 22.25 14.88 7.11
N GLU A 118 23.45 14.77 6.51
CA GLU A 118 23.63 14.71 5.06
C GLU A 118 22.92 13.50 4.43
N ASN A 119 22.93 12.35 5.12
CA ASN A 119 22.27 11.14 4.64
C ASN A 119 20.74 11.34 4.57
N ALA A 120 20.14 11.88 5.63
CA ALA A 120 18.71 12.14 5.68
C ALA A 120 18.29 13.19 4.63
N LEU A 121 19.10 14.23 4.42
CA LEU A 121 18.90 15.22 3.35
C LEU A 121 18.94 14.58 1.96
N GLN A 122 19.88 13.66 1.72
CA GLN A 122 19.99 12.96 0.44
C GLN A 122 18.80 12.02 0.19
N VAL A 123 18.34 11.33 1.23
CA VAL A 123 17.14 10.49 1.18
C VAL A 123 15.92 11.33 0.81
N LEU A 124 15.67 12.44 1.50
CA LEU A 124 14.54 13.33 1.18
C LEU A 124 14.65 13.92 -0.22
N ALA A 125 15.85 14.29 -0.68
CA ALA A 125 16.05 14.83 -2.02
C ALA A 125 15.77 13.80 -3.13
N SER A 126 16.17 12.54 -2.93
CA SER A 126 15.84 11.46 -3.86
C SER A 126 14.34 11.18 -3.90
N MET A 127 13.71 11.07 -2.72
CA MET A 127 12.26 10.88 -2.61
C MET A 127 11.48 12.01 -3.29
N ASP A 128 11.85 13.25 -3.01
CA ASP A 128 11.24 14.43 -3.59
C ASP A 128 11.35 14.42 -5.12
N LYS A 129 12.52 14.06 -5.67
CA LYS A 129 12.71 13.93 -7.11
C LYS A 129 11.82 12.84 -7.73
N GLU A 130 11.79 11.65 -7.13
CA GLU A 130 10.96 10.54 -7.61
C GLU A 130 9.46 10.88 -7.60
N MET A 131 8.99 11.57 -6.57
CA MET A 131 7.61 12.01 -6.47
C MET A 131 7.27 13.14 -7.46
N GLN A 132 8.20 14.06 -7.73
CA GLN A 132 8.03 15.12 -8.73
C GLN A 132 8.01 14.59 -10.17
N ASP A 133 8.79 13.55 -10.44
CA ASP A 133 8.85 12.89 -11.75
C ASP A 133 7.64 11.96 -12.00
N SER A 134 6.78 11.74 -11.00
CA SER A 134 5.57 10.91 -11.12
C SER A 134 4.43 11.63 -11.83
N GLU A 135 3.65 10.90 -12.64
CA GLU A 135 2.44 11.42 -13.30
C GLU A 135 1.24 11.54 -12.34
N VAL A 136 1.35 11.04 -11.11
CA VAL A 136 0.30 11.05 -10.08
C VAL A 136 0.31 12.38 -9.31
N PRO A 137 -0.72 13.25 -9.44
CA PRO A 137 -0.75 14.57 -8.82
C PRO A 137 -0.64 14.54 -7.28
N GLU A 138 -1.18 13.50 -6.65
CA GLU A 138 -1.18 13.31 -5.20
C GLU A 138 0.25 13.19 -4.66
N LEU A 139 1.14 12.48 -5.38
CA LEU A 139 2.54 12.32 -4.99
C LEU A 139 3.32 13.64 -5.10
N GLN A 140 3.03 14.44 -6.14
CA GLN A 140 3.63 15.77 -6.30
C GLN A 140 3.19 16.73 -5.18
N ASN A 141 1.93 16.64 -4.75
CA ASN A 141 1.41 17.43 -3.62
C ASN A 141 2.05 16.98 -2.30
N PHE A 142 2.21 15.68 -2.08
CA PHE A 142 2.87 15.16 -0.89
C PHE A 142 4.35 15.58 -0.81
N ALA A 143 5.08 15.57 -1.93
CA ALA A 143 6.46 16.07 -1.98
C ALA A 143 6.57 17.55 -1.54
N GLN A 144 5.62 18.40 -1.95
CA GLN A 144 5.57 19.79 -1.50
C GLN A 144 5.36 19.89 0.02
N VAL A 145 4.52 19.02 0.59
CA VAL A 145 4.29 18.95 2.04
C VAL A 145 5.56 18.52 2.78
N LEU A 146 6.28 17.51 2.29
CA LEU A 146 7.57 17.09 2.89
C LEU A 146 8.60 18.22 2.94
N ARG A 147 8.71 19.03 1.87
CA ARG A 147 9.58 20.22 1.87
C ARG A 147 9.15 21.24 2.93
N ARG A 148 7.85 21.45 3.13
CA ARG A 148 7.32 22.36 4.15
C ARG A 148 7.61 21.84 5.56
N LEU A 149 7.42 20.54 5.80
CA LEU A 149 7.78 19.87 7.05
C LEU A 149 9.28 19.99 7.36
N LEU A 150 10.13 19.77 6.36
CA LEU A 150 11.59 19.97 6.47
C LEU A 150 11.95 21.41 6.84
N ASN A 151 11.24 22.39 6.26
CA ASN A 151 11.40 23.82 6.57
C ASN A 151 10.76 24.24 7.91
N GLY A 152 10.28 23.30 8.72
CA GLY A 152 9.80 23.56 10.08
C GLY A 152 8.31 23.87 10.19
N GLU A 153 7.53 23.75 9.12
CA GLU A 153 6.08 23.94 9.21
C GLU A 153 5.40 22.80 9.97
N ARG A 154 4.48 23.12 10.90
CA ARG A 154 3.79 22.14 11.76
C ARG A 154 2.26 22.33 11.82
N HIS A 155 1.70 23.23 11.03
CA HIS A 155 0.27 23.51 11.05
C HIS A 155 -0.49 22.50 10.18
N ALA A 156 -1.16 21.53 10.80
CA ALA A 156 -1.85 20.44 10.11
C ALA A 156 -2.82 20.94 9.02
N ASP A 157 -3.72 21.86 9.34
CA ASP A 157 -4.72 22.39 8.41
C ASP A 157 -4.10 22.98 7.13
N SER A 158 -2.93 23.62 7.25
CA SER A 158 -2.25 24.22 6.10
C SER A 158 -1.50 23.19 5.27
N LEU A 159 -1.02 22.11 5.90
CA LEU A 159 -0.28 21.05 5.24
C LEU A 159 -1.20 20.06 4.53
N THR A 160 -2.44 19.87 5.00
CA THR A 160 -3.39 18.88 4.46
C THR A 160 -4.41 19.44 3.47
N GLN A 161 -4.49 20.77 3.31
CA GLN A 161 -5.56 21.44 2.54
C GLN A 161 -5.77 20.93 1.10
N THR A 162 -4.69 20.49 0.44
CA THR A 162 -4.70 20.07 -0.97
C THR A 162 -4.56 18.55 -1.13
N LEU A 163 -4.62 17.81 -0.03
CA LEU A 163 -4.41 16.36 0.00
C LEU A 163 -5.75 15.61 0.04
N ASP A 164 -5.73 14.38 -0.46
CA ASP A 164 -6.82 13.44 -0.24
C ASP A 164 -6.84 12.94 1.22
N GLU A 165 -7.91 12.25 1.62
CA GLU A 165 -8.09 11.81 3.01
C GLU A 165 -6.97 10.89 3.50
N ARG A 166 -6.46 10.02 2.62
CA ARG A 166 -5.38 9.07 2.92
C ARG A 166 -4.07 9.82 3.20
N THR A 167 -3.66 10.71 2.30
CA THR A 167 -2.40 11.45 2.42
C THR A 167 -2.46 12.47 3.56
N ALA A 168 -3.62 13.11 3.76
CA ALA A 168 -3.85 13.98 4.91
C ALA A 168 -3.66 13.24 6.24
N SER A 169 -4.22 12.02 6.36
CA SER A 169 -4.07 11.18 7.55
C SER A 169 -2.61 10.79 7.81
N LEU A 170 -1.84 10.50 6.75
CA LEU A 170 -0.41 10.24 6.86
C LEU A 170 0.36 11.47 7.39
N VAL A 171 0.07 12.66 6.86
CA VAL A 171 0.72 13.90 7.30
C VAL A 171 0.42 14.21 8.77
N ILE A 172 -0.82 13.99 9.21
CA ILE A 172 -1.20 14.14 10.62
C ILE A 172 -0.39 13.19 11.49
N ALA A 173 -0.29 11.91 11.11
CA ALA A 173 0.49 10.94 11.86
C ALA A 173 1.99 11.30 11.91
N ILE A 174 2.56 11.90 10.85
CA ILE A 174 3.95 12.39 10.85
C ILE A 174 4.12 13.54 11.84
N LEU A 175 3.17 14.47 11.90
CA LEU A 175 3.19 15.59 12.84
C LEU A 175 3.14 15.10 14.29
N ASP A 176 2.28 14.12 14.59
CA ASP A 176 2.18 13.50 15.91
C ASP A 176 3.52 12.87 16.33
N GLU A 177 4.18 12.14 15.41
CA GLU A 177 5.49 11.54 15.69
C GLU A 177 6.58 12.60 15.89
N LEU A 178 6.60 13.66 15.07
CA LEU A 178 7.52 14.79 15.24
C LEU A 178 7.33 15.50 16.59
N GLU A 179 6.10 15.68 17.04
CA GLU A 179 5.79 16.27 18.36
C GLU A 179 6.33 15.38 19.49
N ARG A 180 6.11 14.06 19.39
CA ARG A 180 6.62 13.08 20.36
C ARG A 180 8.15 13.06 20.46
N MET A 181 8.86 13.35 19.38
CA MET A 181 10.32 13.40 19.35
C MET A 181 10.90 14.70 19.96
N GLN A 182 10.08 15.76 20.05
CA GLN A 182 10.48 17.06 20.60
C GLN A 182 10.15 17.23 22.09
N GLY A 183 9.30 16.36 22.65
CA GLY A 183 8.94 16.31 24.07
C GLY A 183 9.80 15.37 24.89
#